data_AF-A0A420WGE9-F1
#
_entry.id   AF-A0A420WGE9-F1
#
_cell.length_a   1.000
_cell.length_b   1.000
_cell.length_c   1.000
_cell.angle_alpha   90.00
_cell.angle_beta   90.00
_cell.angle_gamma   90.00
#
_symmetry.space_group_name_H-M   'P 1'
#
loop_
_entity.id
_entity.type
_entity.pdbx_description
1 polymer ?
#
loop_
_entity_poly.entity_id
_entity_poly.type
_entity_poly.pdbx_seq_one_letter_code
_entity_poly.pdbx_strand_id
1 'polypeptide(L)'
;MATVPSAHFAENPALSPSEKAALDGLPSFDAILRPTHPADVMSAASEGYDLLLLDFTIDALPDAVEAVEITGTVGVSLAANALGNLVVGGLGADTVLGQQGDDTLLGGTGSDLLGGGKGRDRLEGGAGDDTLFGGRGSDILSGGAGRNELQGNRGADTILGGDEGDLLRGGKDGDSIQGSIGDDTIHAGKGSDTLAGGDGADSFHFKAGDEENLILDFDLAEDVILLAADLGLDAAMALARIGTDGDGNAVIDLGHDSYITLAGIDPAALTLDHFLVLG
;
A
#
# COMPACT_ATOMS: atom_id res chain seq x y z
N MET A 1 14.94 20.96 -31.97
CA MET A 1 14.14 21.28 -30.77
C MET A 1 13.09 20.19 -30.66
N ALA A 2 13.38 19.17 -29.86
CA ALA A 2 12.38 18.17 -29.52
C ALA A 2 11.74 18.65 -28.22
N THR A 3 10.47 19.03 -28.30
CA THR A 3 9.59 19.19 -27.15
C THR A 3 9.52 17.84 -26.46
N VAL A 4 10.10 17.69 -25.27
CA VAL A 4 9.72 16.57 -24.39
C VAL A 4 8.35 16.97 -23.86
N PRO A 5 7.27 16.27 -24.25
CA PRO A 5 5.96 16.75 -23.93
C PRO A 5 5.75 16.61 -22.42
N SER A 6 5.07 17.62 -21.88
CA SER A 6 4.26 17.59 -20.66
C SER A 6 3.20 16.46 -20.62
N ALA A 7 3.39 15.38 -21.37
CA ALA A 7 2.43 14.31 -21.57
C ALA A 7 2.42 13.30 -20.42
N HIS A 8 3.55 13.11 -19.70
CA HIS A 8 3.62 12.08 -18.67
C HIS A 8 2.64 12.37 -17.53
N PHE A 9 2.61 13.60 -17.00
CA PHE A 9 1.66 13.99 -15.96
C PHE A 9 0.20 14.16 -16.46
N ALA A 10 -0.01 14.76 -17.62
CA ALA A 10 -1.37 15.02 -18.11
C ALA A 10 -2.13 13.72 -18.43
N GLU A 11 -1.43 12.71 -18.96
CA GLU A 11 -2.01 11.41 -19.32
C GLU A 11 -1.92 10.36 -18.21
N ASN A 12 -1.12 10.56 -17.14
CA ASN A 12 -1.02 9.58 -16.04
C ASN A 12 -2.40 9.40 -15.36
N PRO A 13 -3.03 8.22 -15.46
CA PRO A 13 -4.35 7.98 -14.88
C PRO A 13 -4.34 7.95 -13.34
N ALA A 14 -3.18 7.75 -12.71
CA ALA A 14 -3.03 7.69 -11.26
C ALA A 14 -3.17 9.06 -10.56
N LEU A 15 -3.05 10.17 -11.32
CA LEU A 15 -3.16 11.52 -10.77
C LEU A 15 -4.63 11.99 -10.74
N SER A 16 -5.03 12.55 -9.60
CA SER A 16 -6.32 13.20 -9.42
C SER A 16 -6.48 14.44 -10.31
N PRO A 17 -7.71 14.88 -10.60
CA PRO A 17 -7.94 16.14 -11.29
C PRO A 17 -7.31 17.35 -10.61
N SER A 18 -7.20 17.36 -9.27
CA SER A 18 -6.53 18.43 -8.52
C SER A 18 -5.01 18.40 -8.68
N GLU A 19 -4.38 17.22 -8.66
CA GLU A 19 -2.93 17.08 -8.92
C GLU A 19 -2.62 17.48 -10.37
N LYS A 20 -3.41 16.97 -11.33
CA LYS A 20 -3.29 17.37 -12.75
C LYS A 20 -3.50 18.86 -12.95
N ALA A 21 -4.54 19.45 -12.35
CA ALA A 21 -4.84 20.87 -12.49
C ALA A 21 -3.79 21.77 -11.83
N ALA A 22 -3.11 21.28 -10.79
CA ALA A 22 -2.06 22.03 -10.13
C ALA A 22 -0.69 21.92 -10.84
N LEU A 23 -0.53 20.90 -11.69
CA LEU A 23 0.54 20.79 -12.68
C LEU A 23 0.22 21.56 -13.97
N ASP A 24 -1.07 21.71 -14.31
CA ASP A 24 -1.56 22.44 -15.48
C ASP A 24 -1.44 23.96 -15.26
N GLY A 25 -0.46 24.59 -15.89
CA GLY A 25 -0.14 26.02 -15.72
C GLY A 25 1.28 26.30 -15.24
N LEU A 26 2.06 25.26 -14.90
CA LEU A 26 3.49 25.39 -14.70
C LEU A 26 4.16 25.81 -16.03
N PRO A 27 5.14 26.73 -16.01
CA PRO A 27 5.79 27.21 -17.22
C PRO A 27 6.37 26.04 -18.03
N SER A 28 6.16 26.06 -19.35
CA SER A 28 6.65 25.01 -20.25
C SER A 28 8.17 24.82 -20.11
N PHE A 29 8.58 23.57 -19.95
CA PHE A 29 9.95 23.10 -19.76
C PHE A 29 10.97 23.73 -20.74
N ASP A 30 11.87 24.58 -20.24
CA ASP A 30 13.02 25.07 -21.01
C ASP A 30 14.37 24.96 -20.28
N ALA A 31 14.46 24.15 -19.23
CA ALA A 31 15.74 23.84 -18.58
C ALA A 31 15.84 22.35 -18.22
N ILE A 32 16.28 21.53 -19.17
CA ILE A 32 16.96 20.26 -18.82
C ILE A 32 18.32 20.67 -18.26
N LEU A 33 18.43 20.68 -16.95
CA LEU A 33 19.65 21.04 -16.27
C LEU A 33 20.56 19.83 -16.24
N ARG A 34 21.45 19.77 -17.23
CA ARG A 34 22.53 18.79 -17.28
C ARG A 34 23.66 19.28 -16.37
N PRO A 35 24.16 18.47 -15.41
CA PRO A 35 25.07 18.96 -14.40
C PRO A 35 26.44 19.25 -15.01
N THR A 36 26.71 20.53 -15.21
CA THR A 36 27.98 21.09 -14.72
C THR A 36 27.80 21.89 -13.44
N HIS A 37 26.60 21.97 -12.86
CA HIS A 37 26.31 22.71 -11.63
C HIS A 37 25.33 21.93 -10.72
N PRO A 38 25.41 22.13 -9.39
CA PRO A 38 24.55 21.47 -8.42
C PRO A 38 23.12 22.01 -8.55
N ALA A 39 22.17 21.11 -8.81
CA ALA A 39 20.71 21.27 -8.67
C ALA A 39 20.14 22.65 -9.02
N ASP A 40 19.65 22.85 -10.26
CA ASP A 40 18.73 23.98 -10.48
C ASP A 40 17.27 23.57 -10.24
N VAL A 41 16.68 24.25 -9.26
CA VAL A 41 15.28 24.21 -8.87
C VAL A 41 14.53 25.18 -9.78
N MET A 42 13.48 24.74 -10.46
CA MET A 42 12.58 25.65 -11.17
C MET A 42 11.41 25.99 -10.24
N SER A 43 11.45 27.17 -9.61
CA SER A 43 10.31 27.67 -8.84
C SER A 43 9.38 28.51 -9.71
N ALA A 44 8.08 28.23 -9.66
CA ALA A 44 7.06 29.18 -10.04
C ALA A 44 6.70 29.97 -8.79
N ALA A 45 7.26 31.18 -8.66
CA ALA A 45 7.02 32.04 -7.50
C ALA A 45 5.51 32.20 -7.20
N SER A 46 5.10 31.59 -6.08
CA SER A 46 3.91 31.87 -5.29
C SER A 46 2.55 31.79 -6.01
N GLU A 47 2.11 30.58 -6.38
CA GLU A 47 0.74 30.00 -6.22
C GLU A 47 0.65 28.69 -7.08
N GLY A 48 1.52 27.70 -6.82
CA GLY A 48 1.58 26.43 -7.58
C GLY A 48 2.65 25.45 -7.06
N TYR A 49 2.68 24.21 -7.59
CA TYR A 49 3.68 23.18 -7.26
C TYR A 49 5.03 23.49 -7.94
N ASP A 50 6.14 23.45 -7.20
CA ASP A 50 7.48 23.55 -7.80
C ASP A 50 7.96 22.16 -8.25
N LEU A 51 8.34 22.01 -9.54
CA LEU A 51 8.66 20.73 -10.18
C LEU A 51 10.17 20.52 -10.40
N LEU A 52 10.67 19.32 -10.07
CA LEU A 52 12.04 18.86 -10.33
C LEU A 52 12.06 17.62 -11.23
N LEU A 53 12.88 17.63 -12.29
CA LEU A 53 13.14 16.46 -13.15
C LEU A 53 14.46 15.79 -12.75
N LEU A 54 14.42 14.50 -12.42
CA LEU A 54 15.58 13.72 -11.98
C LEU A 54 15.92 12.59 -12.95
N ASP A 55 17.19 12.48 -13.33
CA ASP A 55 17.78 11.28 -13.95
C ASP A 55 18.98 10.74 -13.13
N PHE A 56 19.16 11.26 -11.91
CA PHE A 56 20.20 10.87 -10.96
C PHE A 56 19.69 10.97 -9.51
N THR A 57 20.42 10.34 -8.58
CA THR A 57 20.11 10.33 -7.13
C THR A 57 20.44 11.65 -6.44
N ILE A 58 19.53 12.13 -5.58
CA ILE A 58 19.75 13.27 -4.68
C ILE A 58 19.42 12.87 -3.23
N ASP A 59 20.17 13.39 -2.26
CA ASP A 59 20.01 12.99 -0.86
C ASP A 59 18.71 13.51 -0.22
N ALA A 60 18.22 14.69 -0.65
CA ALA A 60 16.97 15.28 -0.15
C ALA A 60 16.41 16.32 -1.13
N LEU A 61 15.09 16.47 -1.15
CA LEU A 61 14.44 17.57 -1.87
C LEU A 61 14.72 18.92 -1.20
N PRO A 62 14.96 19.99 -1.98
CA PRO A 62 14.96 21.35 -1.46
C PRO A 62 13.63 21.71 -0.80
N ASP A 63 13.67 22.58 0.22
CA ASP A 63 12.53 22.92 1.08
C ASP A 63 11.29 23.49 0.37
N ALA A 64 11.42 23.93 -0.89
CA ALA A 64 10.33 24.53 -1.67
C ALA A 64 9.82 23.63 -2.80
N VAL A 65 10.36 22.41 -2.98
CA VAL A 65 9.93 21.52 -4.07
C VAL A 65 8.77 20.68 -3.59
N GLU A 66 7.63 20.74 -4.27
CA GLU A 66 6.46 19.89 -3.97
C GLU A 66 6.21 18.81 -5.03
N ALA A 67 6.84 18.88 -6.20
CA ALA A 67 6.66 17.90 -7.26
C ALA A 67 7.99 17.41 -7.84
N VAL A 68 8.08 16.11 -8.11
CA VAL A 68 9.26 15.47 -8.70
C VAL A 68 8.83 14.46 -9.75
N GLU A 69 9.53 14.44 -10.87
CA GLU A 69 9.43 13.39 -11.89
C GLU A 69 10.81 12.76 -12.12
N ILE A 70 10.91 11.46 -11.89
CA ILE A 70 12.09 10.65 -12.18
C ILE A 70 11.94 10.14 -13.62
N THR A 71 12.82 10.63 -14.50
CA THR A 71 12.80 10.32 -15.95
C THR A 71 13.90 9.34 -16.37
N GLY A 72 14.74 8.94 -15.41
CA GLY A 72 15.83 8.01 -15.61
C GLY A 72 15.37 6.56 -15.84
N THR A 73 16.29 5.74 -16.37
CA THR A 73 16.12 4.27 -16.49
C THR A 73 16.87 3.51 -15.40
N VAL A 74 17.58 4.24 -14.52
CA VAL A 74 18.33 3.71 -13.40
C VAL A 74 17.58 4.13 -12.14
N GLY A 75 17.51 3.22 -11.17
CA GLY A 75 16.91 3.48 -9.87
C GLY A 75 17.51 4.70 -9.16
N VAL A 76 16.65 5.47 -8.53
CA VAL A 76 16.95 6.70 -7.79
C VAL A 76 16.59 6.51 -6.33
N SER A 77 17.48 6.94 -5.42
CA SER A 77 17.11 7.16 -4.02
C SER A 77 16.74 8.63 -3.82
N LEU A 78 15.61 8.88 -3.18
CA LEU A 78 15.08 10.21 -2.91
C LEU A 78 14.44 10.25 -1.52
N ALA A 79 14.88 11.19 -0.70
CA ALA A 79 14.09 11.65 0.44
C ALA A 79 13.36 12.94 0.05
N ALA A 80 12.04 12.93 0.15
CA ALA A 80 11.22 14.12 -0.02
C ALA A 80 11.41 15.08 1.18
N ASN A 81 10.74 16.25 1.15
CA ASN A 81 10.87 17.23 2.22
C ASN A 81 9.74 17.07 3.25
N ALA A 82 9.35 18.12 3.96
CA ALA A 82 8.32 18.04 5.01
C ALA A 82 6.97 18.62 4.58
N LEU A 83 6.82 18.89 3.27
CA LEU A 83 5.59 19.34 2.64
C LEU A 83 4.82 18.12 2.12
N GLY A 84 3.57 18.31 1.67
CA GLY A 84 2.92 17.28 0.86
C GLY A 84 3.56 17.24 -0.52
N ASN A 85 4.24 16.15 -0.84
CA ASN A 85 5.03 15.97 -2.04
C ASN A 85 4.34 15.03 -3.02
N LEU A 86 4.38 15.38 -4.31
CA LEU A 86 4.05 14.48 -5.42
C LEU A 86 5.36 13.97 -6.04
N VAL A 87 5.63 12.68 -5.91
CA VAL A 87 6.78 12.05 -6.57
C VAL A 87 6.27 11.02 -7.57
N VAL A 88 6.70 11.18 -8.82
CA VAL A 88 6.46 10.20 -9.89
C VAL A 88 7.78 9.53 -10.23
N GLY A 89 7.87 8.25 -9.91
CA GLY A 89 8.99 7.36 -10.19
C GLY A 89 9.12 7.01 -11.67
N GLY A 90 10.26 6.43 -12.00
CA GLY A 90 10.71 6.22 -13.37
C GLY A 90 10.56 4.78 -13.84
N LEU A 91 11.54 4.34 -14.63
CA LEU A 91 11.60 2.97 -15.15
C LEU A 91 12.54 2.04 -14.33
N GLY A 92 13.21 2.58 -13.32
CA GLY A 92 14.19 1.85 -12.51
C GLY A 92 13.63 1.52 -11.13
N ALA A 93 14.31 0.63 -10.41
CA ALA A 93 14.01 0.33 -9.01
C ALA A 93 14.33 1.54 -8.11
N ASP A 94 13.32 2.34 -7.81
CA ASP A 94 13.42 3.58 -7.06
C ASP A 94 13.26 3.35 -5.55
N THR A 95 13.79 4.26 -4.75
CA THR A 95 13.61 4.30 -3.30
C THR A 95 13.19 5.70 -2.92
N VAL A 96 11.91 5.88 -2.57
CA VAL A 96 11.32 7.19 -2.30
C VAL A 96 10.74 7.22 -0.89
N LEU A 97 11.13 8.22 -0.10
CA LEU A 97 10.63 8.44 1.26
C LEU A 97 9.96 9.82 1.36
N GLY A 98 8.65 9.87 1.60
CA GLY A 98 7.84 11.11 1.73
C GLY A 98 8.13 11.93 2.99
N GLN A 99 8.50 11.27 4.08
CA GLN A 99 8.86 11.85 5.39
C GLN A 99 7.69 12.41 6.19
N GLN A 100 7.29 13.65 5.95
CA GLN A 100 6.19 14.33 6.66
C GLN A 100 5.38 15.10 5.64
N GLY A 101 4.07 15.13 5.80
CA GLY A 101 3.19 15.75 4.82
C GLY A 101 2.16 14.73 4.37
N ASP A 102 1.13 15.17 3.66
CA ASP A 102 0.25 14.23 2.97
C ASP A 102 0.87 14.03 1.57
N ASP A 103 1.62 12.95 1.39
CA ASP A 103 2.44 12.68 0.20
C ASP A 103 1.75 11.77 -0.82
N THR A 104 1.93 12.01 -2.12
CA THR A 104 1.57 11.08 -3.20
C THR A 104 2.87 10.54 -3.83
N LEU A 105 3.15 9.25 -3.64
CA LEU A 105 4.34 8.57 -4.17
C LEU A 105 3.90 7.50 -5.18
N LEU A 106 4.32 7.64 -6.43
CA LEU A 106 4.08 6.66 -7.50
C LEU A 106 5.43 6.05 -7.89
N GLY A 107 5.61 4.73 -7.78
CA GLY A 107 6.87 4.03 -8.11
C GLY A 107 7.12 3.92 -9.61
N GLY A 108 6.07 3.61 -10.37
CA GLY A 108 6.15 3.55 -11.82
C GLY A 108 6.43 2.13 -12.28
N THR A 109 7.59 1.87 -12.84
CA THR A 109 8.01 0.50 -13.17
C THR A 109 9.34 0.20 -12.53
N GLY A 110 9.53 -1.03 -12.06
CA GLY A 110 10.71 -1.39 -11.31
C GLY A 110 10.29 -2.18 -10.08
N SER A 111 11.26 -2.55 -9.26
CA SER A 111 10.96 -3.03 -7.90
C SER A 111 11.26 -1.88 -6.96
N ASP A 112 10.23 -1.15 -6.58
CA ASP A 112 10.32 0.12 -5.91
C ASP A 112 10.16 -0.05 -4.39
N LEU A 113 10.84 0.82 -3.63
CA LEU A 113 10.64 0.97 -2.19
C LEU A 113 10.04 2.34 -1.92
N LEU A 114 8.79 2.36 -1.48
CA LEU A 114 8.07 3.60 -1.17
C LEU A 114 7.75 3.67 0.32
N GLY A 115 8.01 4.81 0.95
CA GLY A 115 7.65 5.06 2.35
C GLY A 115 7.00 6.42 2.53
N GLY A 116 5.71 6.47 2.92
CA GLY A 116 4.97 7.73 3.13
C GLY A 116 5.52 8.52 4.30
N GLY A 117 5.57 7.89 5.47
CA GLY A 117 6.19 8.45 6.66
C GLY A 117 5.17 8.95 7.66
N LYS A 118 4.84 10.25 7.64
CA LYS A 118 3.79 10.81 8.52
C LYS A 118 2.88 11.70 7.70
N GLY A 119 1.59 11.46 7.84
CA GLY A 119 0.53 12.23 7.19
C GLY A 119 -0.48 11.25 6.66
N ARG A 120 -1.33 11.67 5.73
CA ARG A 120 -2.20 10.76 4.99
C ARG A 120 -1.62 10.60 3.60
N ASP A 121 -0.90 9.51 3.41
CA ASP A 121 -0.08 9.30 2.23
C ASP A 121 -0.82 8.40 1.23
N ARG A 122 -0.58 8.62 -0.07
CA ARG A 122 -0.99 7.75 -1.17
C ARG A 122 0.26 7.14 -1.81
N LEU A 123 0.38 5.83 -1.72
CA LEU A 123 1.49 5.07 -2.31
C LEU A 123 0.96 4.12 -3.39
N GLU A 124 1.57 4.14 -4.57
CA GLU A 124 1.27 3.23 -5.68
C GLU A 124 2.59 2.66 -6.20
N GLY A 125 2.81 1.36 -6.08
CA GLY A 125 4.03 0.68 -6.55
C GLY A 125 4.13 0.74 -8.07
N GLY A 126 3.13 0.16 -8.73
CA GLY A 126 3.00 0.19 -10.17
C GLY A 126 3.29 -1.17 -10.78
N ALA A 127 4.37 -1.29 -11.55
CA ALA A 127 4.72 -2.56 -12.19
C ALA A 127 6.06 -3.09 -11.68
N GLY A 128 6.04 -4.29 -11.11
CA GLY A 128 7.18 -5.03 -10.59
C GLY A 128 6.94 -5.41 -9.13
N ASP A 129 7.92 -6.07 -8.51
CA ASP A 129 7.78 -6.53 -7.13
C ASP A 129 8.12 -5.36 -6.19
N ASP A 130 7.09 -4.69 -5.64
CA ASP A 130 7.25 -3.45 -4.88
C ASP A 130 7.16 -3.65 -3.35
N THR A 131 7.73 -2.72 -2.59
CA THR A 131 7.63 -2.67 -1.12
C THR A 131 7.15 -1.30 -0.66
N LEU A 132 5.97 -1.26 -0.03
CA LEU A 132 5.29 -0.02 0.37
C LEU A 132 5.09 0.04 1.88
N PHE A 133 5.46 1.17 2.49
CA PHE A 133 5.23 1.48 3.90
C PHE A 133 4.42 2.77 4.05
N GLY A 134 3.18 2.70 4.56
CA GLY A 134 2.34 3.89 4.82
C GLY A 134 2.97 4.77 5.89
N GLY A 135 3.05 4.25 7.11
CA GLY A 135 3.83 4.83 8.20
C GLY A 135 2.95 5.29 9.34
N ARG A 136 2.58 6.57 9.37
CA ARG A 136 1.69 7.11 10.41
C ARG A 136 0.64 7.99 9.76
N GLY A 137 -0.61 7.60 9.97
CA GLY A 137 -1.79 8.34 9.57
C GLY A 137 -2.74 7.38 8.87
N SER A 138 -3.65 7.89 8.07
CA SER A 138 -4.57 7.03 7.33
C SER A 138 -4.13 7.04 5.88
N ASP A 139 -3.42 5.98 5.50
CA ASP A 139 -2.71 5.89 4.25
C ASP A 139 -3.48 5.02 3.24
N ILE A 140 -3.22 5.23 1.95
CA ILE A 140 -3.73 4.40 0.85
C ILE A 140 -2.54 3.78 0.13
N LEU A 141 -2.44 2.46 0.15
CA LEU A 141 -1.37 1.70 -0.48
C LEU A 141 -1.95 0.82 -1.59
N SER A 142 -1.33 0.82 -2.76
CA SER A 142 -1.65 -0.04 -3.89
C SER A 142 -0.37 -0.66 -4.44
N GLY A 143 -0.26 -1.99 -4.44
CA GLY A 143 0.92 -2.69 -4.96
C GLY A 143 0.99 -2.59 -6.48
N GLY A 144 -0.10 -2.99 -7.14
CA GLY A 144 -0.19 -2.97 -8.59
C GLY A 144 0.13 -4.33 -9.18
N ALA A 145 0.93 -4.39 -10.23
CA ALA A 145 1.30 -5.65 -10.87
C ALA A 145 2.62 -6.18 -10.30
N GLY A 146 2.69 -7.48 -9.99
CA GLY A 146 3.89 -8.11 -9.43
C GLY A 146 3.66 -8.51 -7.98
N ARG A 147 4.64 -9.16 -7.35
CA ARG A 147 4.46 -9.65 -5.96
C ARG A 147 4.96 -8.62 -4.97
N ASN A 148 4.03 -8.04 -4.24
CA ASN A 148 4.27 -6.86 -3.43
C ASN A 148 4.28 -7.16 -1.93
N GLU A 149 4.99 -6.33 -1.18
CA GLU A 149 4.94 -6.29 0.28
C GLU A 149 4.38 -4.93 0.73
N LEU A 150 3.17 -4.91 1.30
CA LEU A 150 2.50 -3.69 1.73
C LEU A 150 2.31 -3.67 3.25
N GLN A 151 2.68 -2.55 3.89
CA GLN A 151 2.57 -2.36 5.33
C GLN A 151 1.99 -0.97 5.66
N GLY A 152 0.75 -0.92 6.16
CA GLY A 152 0.09 0.32 6.60
C GLY A 152 0.78 0.96 7.81
N ASN A 153 1.07 0.14 8.82
CA ASN A 153 1.70 0.46 10.12
C ASN A 153 0.79 1.06 11.19
N ARG A 154 0.45 2.34 11.13
CA ARG A 154 -0.32 3.01 12.19
C ARG A 154 -1.35 3.95 11.60
N GLY A 155 -2.58 3.75 12.05
CA GLY A 155 -3.74 4.53 11.66
C GLY A 155 -4.60 3.68 10.73
N ALA A 156 -5.79 4.17 10.39
CA ALA A 156 -6.74 3.38 9.63
C ALA A 156 -6.36 3.43 8.14
N ASP A 157 -5.75 2.36 7.65
CA ASP A 157 -5.16 2.28 6.32
C ASP A 157 -6.06 1.55 5.32
N THR A 158 -5.90 1.87 4.03
CA THR A 158 -6.50 1.12 2.92
C THR A 158 -5.40 0.48 2.09
N ILE A 159 -5.41 -0.85 1.99
CA ILE A 159 -4.36 -1.64 1.34
C ILE A 159 -4.98 -2.47 0.21
N LEU A 160 -4.45 -2.30 -0.99
CA LEU A 160 -4.81 -3.05 -2.20
C LEU A 160 -3.56 -3.78 -2.69
N GLY A 161 -3.57 -5.10 -2.68
CA GLY A 161 -2.46 -5.92 -3.17
C GLY A 161 -2.24 -5.72 -4.66
N GLY A 162 -3.16 -6.22 -5.47
CA GLY A 162 -3.16 -6.05 -6.92
C GLY A 162 -3.15 -7.38 -7.65
N ASP A 163 -2.20 -7.55 -8.56
CA ASP A 163 -2.05 -8.80 -9.32
C ASP A 163 -0.95 -9.67 -8.69
N GLU A 164 -1.09 -10.99 -8.77
CA GLU A 164 -0.19 -11.99 -8.16
C GLU A 164 -0.28 -12.05 -6.63
N GLY A 165 0.42 -13.01 -6.02
CA GLY A 165 0.34 -13.23 -4.57
C GLY A 165 1.17 -12.24 -3.79
N ASP A 166 0.50 -11.44 -2.96
CA ASP A 166 1.04 -10.36 -2.15
C ASP A 166 1.14 -10.69 -0.66
N LEU A 167 1.97 -9.92 0.05
CA LEU A 167 2.04 -9.92 1.50
C LEU A 167 1.49 -8.60 2.05
N LEU A 168 0.32 -8.66 2.67
CA LEU A 168 -0.41 -7.48 3.13
C LEU A 168 -0.43 -7.40 4.66
N ARG A 169 -0.04 -6.25 5.20
CA ARG A 169 0.03 -6.01 6.64
C ARG A 169 -0.64 -4.69 7.01
N GLY A 170 -1.80 -4.74 7.67
CA GLY A 170 -2.50 -3.53 8.15
C GLY A 170 -1.68 -2.80 9.21
N GLY A 171 -1.53 -3.43 10.36
CA GLY A 171 -0.64 -2.99 11.43
C GLY A 171 -1.40 -2.66 12.70
N LYS A 172 -1.83 -1.42 12.85
CA LYS A 172 -2.57 -0.96 14.02
C LYS A 172 -3.71 -0.06 13.59
N ASP A 173 -4.75 -0.07 14.43
CA ASP A 173 -6.01 0.62 14.18
C ASP A 173 -6.81 -0.14 13.10
N GLY A 174 -8.02 0.31 12.78
CA GLY A 174 -8.91 -0.48 11.90
C GLY A 174 -8.60 -0.27 10.42
N ASP A 175 -8.12 -1.31 9.76
CA ASP A 175 -7.63 -1.32 8.39
C ASP A 175 -8.63 -1.95 7.42
N SER A 176 -8.57 -1.55 6.14
CA SER A 176 -9.28 -2.17 5.03
C SER A 176 -8.28 -2.80 4.07
N ILE A 177 -8.25 -4.12 4.00
CA ILE A 177 -7.25 -4.86 3.21
C ILE A 177 -7.96 -5.70 2.15
N GLN A 178 -7.50 -5.59 0.91
CA GLN A 178 -7.97 -6.39 -0.21
C GLN A 178 -6.78 -6.96 -1.00
N GLY A 179 -6.68 -8.29 -1.08
CA GLY A 179 -5.66 -9.00 -1.87
C GLY A 179 -5.81 -8.75 -3.37
N SER A 180 -7.01 -9.01 -3.88
CA SER A 180 -7.44 -8.85 -5.28
C SER A 180 -7.24 -10.10 -6.13
N ILE A 181 -6.14 -10.26 -6.87
CA ILE A 181 -5.91 -11.43 -7.72
C ILE A 181 -4.60 -12.07 -7.31
N GLY A 182 -4.61 -13.32 -6.90
CA GLY A 182 -3.41 -14.05 -6.52
C GLY A 182 -3.62 -14.84 -5.24
N ASP A 183 -2.59 -15.59 -4.84
CA ASP A 183 -2.61 -16.29 -3.57
C ASP A 183 -2.00 -15.37 -2.51
N ASP A 184 -2.83 -14.63 -1.77
CA ASP A 184 -2.42 -13.56 -0.88
C ASP A 184 -2.19 -14.02 0.56
N THR A 185 -1.29 -13.32 1.27
CA THR A 185 -1.06 -13.50 2.71
C THR A 185 -1.42 -12.23 3.46
N ILE A 186 -2.49 -12.30 4.25
CA ILE A 186 -3.04 -11.15 4.96
C ILE A 186 -2.75 -11.25 6.46
N HIS A 187 -2.10 -10.21 6.99
CA HIS A 187 -1.89 -9.98 8.40
C HIS A 187 -2.53 -8.65 8.80
N ALA A 188 -3.80 -8.68 9.20
CA ALA A 188 -4.53 -7.48 9.60
C ALA A 188 -3.81 -6.71 10.72
N GLY A 189 -3.39 -7.42 11.77
CA GLY A 189 -2.71 -6.83 12.90
C GLY A 189 -3.72 -6.45 13.98
N LYS A 190 -3.50 -5.31 14.64
CA LYS A 190 -4.36 -4.89 15.75
C LYS A 190 -5.42 -3.93 15.27
N GLY A 191 -6.66 -4.20 15.63
CA GLY A 191 -7.74 -3.26 15.43
C GLY A 191 -8.98 -4.00 14.98
N SER A 192 -9.97 -3.24 14.54
CA SER A 192 -11.13 -3.83 13.89
C SER A 192 -10.99 -3.72 12.39
N ASP A 193 -10.50 -4.79 11.76
CA ASP A 193 -10.11 -4.79 10.36
C ASP A 193 -11.16 -5.43 9.47
N THR A 194 -11.24 -4.96 8.22
CA THR A 194 -12.06 -5.53 7.15
C THR A 194 -11.15 -6.10 6.08
N LEU A 195 -11.29 -7.39 5.80
CA LEU A 195 -10.39 -8.16 4.97
C LEU A 195 -11.16 -8.78 3.80
N ALA A 196 -10.57 -8.74 2.62
CA ALA A 196 -11.00 -9.49 1.45
C ALA A 196 -9.76 -10.14 0.83
N GLY A 197 -9.82 -11.44 0.58
CA GLY A 197 -8.76 -12.17 -0.10
C GLY A 197 -8.79 -11.83 -1.59
N GLY A 198 -9.92 -12.12 -2.22
CA GLY A 198 -10.14 -11.91 -3.64
C GLY A 198 -10.16 -13.24 -4.40
N ASP A 199 -9.62 -13.23 -5.60
CA ASP A 199 -9.48 -14.44 -6.42
C ASP A 199 -8.15 -15.13 -6.08
N GLY A 200 -8.18 -16.40 -5.66
CA GLY A 200 -6.99 -17.21 -5.41
C GLY A 200 -7.10 -18.01 -4.13
N ALA A 201 -6.02 -18.68 -3.73
CA ALA A 201 -5.95 -19.41 -2.47
C ALA A 201 -5.32 -18.53 -1.39
N ASP A 202 -6.15 -17.84 -0.62
CA ASP A 202 -5.70 -16.82 0.32
C ASP A 202 -5.46 -17.36 1.72
N SER A 203 -4.56 -16.68 2.44
CA SER A 203 -4.19 -17.04 3.80
C SER A 203 -4.35 -15.87 4.75
N PHE A 204 -5.28 -16.02 5.69
CA PHE A 204 -5.58 -15.01 6.71
C PHE A 204 -4.92 -15.38 8.03
N HIS A 205 -3.97 -14.57 8.48
CA HIS A 205 -3.09 -14.94 9.56
C HIS A 205 -3.38 -14.16 10.84
N PHE A 206 -3.79 -14.89 11.87
CA PHE A 206 -4.20 -14.33 13.15
C PHE A 206 -3.31 -14.81 14.30
N LYS A 207 -3.02 -13.89 15.22
CA LYS A 207 -2.27 -14.10 16.45
C LYS A 207 -2.99 -13.50 17.65
N ALA A 208 -2.43 -13.71 18.83
CA ALA A 208 -3.01 -13.18 20.05
C ALA A 208 -3.03 -11.64 20.05
N GLY A 209 -4.22 -11.06 20.25
CA GLY A 209 -4.43 -9.61 20.35
C GLY A 209 -4.59 -8.90 19.03
N ASP A 210 -5.02 -9.61 17.98
CA ASP A 210 -5.44 -9.05 16.69
C ASP A 210 -6.90 -8.52 16.72
N GLU A 211 -7.60 -8.66 17.84
CA GLU A 211 -8.93 -8.05 18.07
C GLU A 211 -10.01 -8.56 17.08
N GLU A 212 -10.99 -7.74 16.71
CA GLU A 212 -12.21 -8.17 15.97
C GLU A 212 -12.06 -7.96 14.46
N ASN A 213 -12.02 -9.03 13.67
CA ASN A 213 -11.79 -8.95 12.24
C ASN A 213 -12.99 -9.47 11.43
N LEU A 214 -13.28 -8.85 10.29
CA LEU A 214 -14.33 -9.24 9.36
C LEU A 214 -13.72 -9.66 8.01
N ILE A 215 -13.90 -10.92 7.62
CA ILE A 215 -13.54 -11.41 6.28
C ILE A 215 -14.79 -11.42 5.40
N LEU A 216 -14.73 -10.75 4.25
CA LEU A 216 -15.90 -10.47 3.40
C LEU A 216 -16.20 -11.57 2.37
N ASP A 217 -15.20 -12.32 1.92
CA ASP A 217 -15.28 -13.15 0.72
C ASP A 217 -14.59 -14.53 0.83
N PHE A 218 -14.37 -15.01 2.06
CA PHE A 218 -13.69 -16.29 2.33
C PHE A 218 -14.19 -17.44 1.44
N ASP A 219 -13.34 -17.99 0.57
CA ASP A 219 -13.64 -19.15 -0.27
C ASP A 219 -13.34 -20.46 0.47
N LEU A 220 -14.40 -21.22 0.79
CA LEU A 220 -14.30 -22.53 1.46
C LEU A 220 -13.51 -23.58 0.66
N ALA A 221 -13.30 -23.40 -0.64
CA ALA A 221 -12.57 -24.35 -1.48
C ALA A 221 -11.07 -24.07 -1.52
N GLU A 222 -10.65 -22.82 -1.32
CA GLU A 222 -9.28 -22.36 -1.61
C GLU A 222 -8.60 -21.71 -0.38
N ASP A 223 -9.35 -20.96 0.44
CA ASP A 223 -8.79 -20.14 1.51
C ASP A 223 -8.51 -20.90 2.81
N VAL A 224 -7.57 -20.35 3.59
CA VAL A 224 -7.19 -20.86 4.90
C VAL A 224 -7.04 -19.78 5.95
N ILE A 225 -7.41 -20.13 7.19
CA ILE A 225 -7.11 -19.36 8.40
C ILE A 225 -5.85 -19.94 9.03
N LEU A 226 -4.79 -19.13 9.06
CA LEU A 226 -3.54 -19.47 9.74
C LEU A 226 -3.63 -19.03 11.21
N LEU A 227 -3.42 -19.97 12.12
CA LEU A 227 -3.44 -19.76 13.56
C LEU A 227 -2.00 -19.72 14.09
N ALA A 228 -1.58 -18.57 14.63
CA ALA A 228 -0.28 -18.44 15.24
C ALA A 228 -0.18 -19.23 16.55
N ALA A 229 1.02 -19.72 16.87
CA ALA A 229 1.28 -20.55 18.05
C ALA A 229 0.92 -19.86 19.38
N ASP A 230 0.95 -18.53 19.44
CA ASP A 230 0.66 -17.77 20.65
C ASP A 230 -0.83 -17.74 21.03
N LEU A 231 -1.74 -18.13 20.11
CA LEU A 231 -3.15 -18.38 20.40
C LEU A 231 -3.36 -19.63 21.26
N GLY A 232 -2.40 -20.58 21.25
CA GLY A 232 -2.55 -21.86 21.93
C GLY A 232 -3.74 -22.69 21.42
N LEU A 233 -4.12 -22.50 20.16
CA LEU A 233 -5.19 -23.23 19.48
C LEU A 233 -4.60 -24.19 18.45
N ASP A 234 -5.24 -25.35 18.32
CA ASP A 234 -5.14 -26.17 17.12
C ASP A 234 -6.42 -26.03 16.26
N ALA A 235 -6.40 -26.63 15.06
CA ALA A 235 -7.54 -26.61 14.15
C ALA A 235 -8.84 -27.16 14.77
N ALA A 236 -8.75 -28.20 15.62
CA ALA A 236 -9.91 -28.80 16.25
C ALA A 236 -10.49 -27.92 17.35
N MET A 237 -9.63 -27.22 18.10
CA MET A 237 -10.03 -26.23 19.09
C MET A 237 -10.69 -25.02 18.43
N ALA A 238 -10.13 -24.49 17.34
CA ALA A 238 -10.75 -23.40 16.58
C ALA A 238 -12.13 -23.80 16.05
N LEU A 239 -12.23 -25.00 15.44
CA LEU A 239 -13.50 -25.53 14.94
C LEU A 239 -14.57 -25.67 16.05
N ALA A 240 -14.18 -26.07 17.25
CA ALA A 240 -15.09 -26.19 18.39
C ALA A 240 -15.56 -24.84 18.96
N ARG A 241 -14.94 -23.72 18.55
CA ARG A 241 -15.26 -22.36 18.99
C ARG A 241 -16.02 -21.54 17.96
N ILE A 242 -16.48 -22.17 16.89
CA ILE A 242 -17.30 -21.52 15.89
C ILE A 242 -18.73 -21.34 16.45
N GLY A 243 -19.17 -20.09 16.48
CA GLY A 243 -20.53 -19.66 16.74
C GLY A 243 -21.17 -19.04 15.51
N THR A 244 -22.27 -18.34 15.73
CA THR A 244 -23.04 -17.64 14.70
C THR A 244 -23.45 -16.27 15.23
N ASP A 245 -23.36 -15.24 14.41
CA ASP A 245 -23.87 -13.92 14.75
C ASP A 245 -25.40 -13.79 14.49
N GLY A 246 -25.91 -12.57 14.63
CA GLY A 246 -27.33 -12.26 14.39
C GLY A 246 -27.76 -12.33 12.92
N ASP A 247 -26.81 -12.28 11.98
CA ASP A 247 -27.05 -12.27 10.54
C ASP A 247 -26.82 -13.66 9.91
N GLY A 248 -26.32 -14.63 10.69
CA GLY A 248 -26.09 -16.01 10.28
C GLY A 248 -24.66 -16.31 9.86
N ASN A 249 -23.73 -15.36 10.03
CA ASN A 249 -22.33 -15.52 9.69
C ASN A 249 -21.61 -16.40 10.70
N ALA A 250 -20.59 -17.14 10.24
CA ALA A 250 -19.68 -17.86 11.13
C ALA A 250 -18.84 -16.87 11.94
N VAL A 251 -18.78 -17.06 13.26
CA VAL A 251 -17.94 -16.27 14.16
C VAL A 251 -17.01 -17.21 14.92
N ILE A 252 -15.71 -16.95 14.90
CA ILE A 252 -14.68 -17.80 15.48
C ILE A 252 -14.04 -17.06 16.65
N ASP A 253 -14.20 -17.59 17.86
CA ASP A 253 -13.53 -17.06 19.07
C ASP A 253 -12.12 -17.64 19.20
N LEU A 254 -11.10 -16.81 18.92
CA LEU A 254 -9.70 -17.21 19.03
C LEU A 254 -9.16 -17.11 20.47
N GLY A 255 -9.96 -16.62 21.42
CA GLY A 255 -9.50 -16.16 22.72
C GLY A 255 -8.68 -14.88 22.61
N HIS A 256 -8.06 -14.46 23.71
CA HIS A 256 -7.20 -13.27 23.73
C HIS A 256 -7.87 -12.00 23.16
N ASP A 257 -9.17 -11.85 23.42
CA ASP A 257 -10.02 -10.77 22.90
C ASP A 257 -10.01 -10.67 21.36
N SER A 258 -9.73 -11.78 20.66
CA SER A 258 -9.64 -11.84 19.20
C SER A 258 -10.77 -12.69 18.62
N TYR A 259 -11.48 -12.15 17.63
CA TYR A 259 -12.63 -12.79 16.97
C TYR A 259 -12.52 -12.61 15.46
N ILE A 260 -12.93 -13.64 14.71
CA ILE A 260 -13.07 -13.56 13.25
C ILE A 260 -14.54 -13.74 12.91
N THR A 261 -15.11 -12.84 12.11
CA THR A 261 -16.41 -13.03 11.46
C THR A 261 -16.19 -13.31 9.98
N LEU A 262 -16.76 -14.40 9.46
CA LEU A 262 -16.74 -14.74 8.03
C LEU A 262 -18.11 -14.41 7.42
N ALA A 263 -18.19 -13.32 6.68
CA ALA A 263 -19.43 -12.85 6.09
C ALA A 263 -20.01 -13.88 5.10
N GLY A 264 -21.29 -14.21 5.24
CA GLY A 264 -21.99 -15.11 4.33
C GLY A 264 -21.64 -16.60 4.49
N ILE A 265 -20.75 -16.96 5.40
CA ILE A 265 -20.34 -18.36 5.62
C ILE A 265 -21.22 -19.02 6.67
N ASP A 266 -21.83 -20.16 6.32
CA ASP A 266 -22.51 -21.03 7.28
C ASP A 266 -21.47 -21.66 8.23
N PRO A 267 -21.58 -21.47 9.55
CA PRO A 267 -20.72 -22.10 10.56
C PRO A 267 -20.51 -23.61 10.34
N ALA A 268 -21.53 -24.32 9.87
CA ALA A 268 -21.48 -25.76 9.67
C ALA A 268 -20.70 -26.19 8.41
N ALA A 269 -20.39 -25.26 7.51
CA ALA A 269 -19.59 -25.51 6.32
C ALA A 269 -18.08 -25.55 6.62
N LEU A 270 -17.65 -24.98 7.74
CA LEU A 270 -16.24 -24.97 8.13
C LEU A 270 -15.80 -26.37 8.59
N THR A 271 -14.58 -26.76 8.19
CA THR A 271 -13.95 -28.04 8.53
C THR A 271 -12.54 -27.81 9.06
N LEU A 272 -11.85 -28.89 9.46
CA LEU A 272 -10.46 -28.80 9.91
C LEU A 272 -9.51 -28.29 8.81
N ASP A 273 -9.85 -28.50 7.54
CA ASP A 273 -8.96 -28.16 6.41
C ASP A 273 -8.85 -26.65 6.20
N HIS A 274 -9.81 -25.85 6.69
CA HIS A 274 -9.76 -24.38 6.62
C HIS A 274 -8.87 -23.76 7.72
N PHE A 275 -8.26 -24.57 8.59
CA PHE A 275 -7.41 -24.09 9.67
C PHE A 275 -6.04 -24.74 9.61
N LEU A 276 -4.99 -23.93 9.52
CA LEU A 276 -3.61 -24.39 9.62
C LEU A 276 -2.95 -23.76 10.84
N VAL A 277 -2.14 -24.55 11.55
CA VAL A 277 -1.42 -24.09 12.74
C VAL A 277 0.04 -23.92 12.38
N LEU A 278 0.60 -22.75 12.65
CA LEU A 278 2.04 -22.55 12.51
C LEU A 278 2.76 -23.08 13.76
N GLY A 279 3.71 -24.00 13.54
CA GLY A 279 4.51 -24.63 14.59
C GLY A 279 5.73 -23.84 15.02
#